data_AF-A0A2D6X891-F1
#
_entry.id   AF-A0A2D6X891-F1
#
_cell.length_a   1.000
_cell.length_b   1.000
_cell.length_c   1.000
_cell.angle_alpha   90.00
_cell.angle_beta   90.00
_cell.angle_gamma   90.00
#
_symmetry.space_group_name_H-M   'P 1'
#
loop_
_entity.id
_entity.type
_entity.pdbx_description
1 polymer ?
#
loop_
_entity_poly.entity_id
_entity_poly.type
_entity_poly.pdbx_seq_one_letter_code
_entity_poly.pdbx_strand_id
1 'polypeptide(L)' 'MNPRRETWAAVHGPIPKGWVVHNLNGDPGDIRIENLAAIPRNTENISQVVSPYRARIRNLELKLKKENNHG' A
#
# COMPACT_ATOMS: atom_id res chain seq x y z
N MET A 1 -1.22 18.69 -8.30
CA MET A 1 -1.89 17.79 -7.33
C MET A 1 -1.22 16.43 -7.37
N ASN A 2 -1.19 15.69 -6.27
CA ASN A 2 -0.57 14.36 -6.21
C ASN A 2 -1.72 13.34 -6.05
N PRO A 3 -2.23 12.75 -7.15
CA PRO A 3 -3.50 12.03 -7.13
C PRO A 3 -3.54 10.88 -6.11
N ARG A 4 -2.47 10.08 -6.03
CA ARG A 4 -2.34 9.02 -5.02
C ARG A 4 -2.40 9.56 -3.58
N ARG A 5 -1.83 10.75 -3.33
CA ARG A 5 -1.85 11.38 -2.01
C ARG A 5 -3.28 11.80 -1.64
N GLU A 6 -4.01 12.36 -2.60
CA GLU A 6 -5.41 12.76 -2.43
C GLU A 6 -6.33 11.57 -2.25
N THR A 7 -6.23 10.54 -3.09
CA THR A 7 -7.03 9.31 -2.97
C THR A 7 -6.82 8.64 -1.62
N TRP A 8 -5.58 8.51 -1.17
CA TRP A 8 -5.29 7.89 0.14
C TRP A 8 -5.82 8.74 1.29
N ALA A 9 -5.61 10.06 1.24
CA ALA A 9 -6.05 10.96 2.30
C ALA A 9 -7.58 11.10 2.38
N ALA A 10 -8.29 10.95 1.27
CA ALA A 10 -9.76 10.95 1.26
C ALA A 10 -10.37 9.79 2.07
N VAL A 11 -9.65 8.66 2.19
CA VAL A 11 -10.12 7.47 2.93
C VAL A 11 -9.56 7.41 4.35
N HIS A 12 -8.29 7.78 4.54
CA HIS A 12 -7.58 7.59 5.80
C HIS A 12 -7.31 8.87 6.58
N GLY A 13 -7.58 10.04 5.99
CA GLY A 13 -7.31 11.34 6.58
C GLY A 13 -5.88 11.85 6.33
N PRO A 14 -5.41 12.83 7.12
CA PRO A 14 -4.13 13.49 6.91
C PRO A 14 -2.94 12.54 6.95
N ILE A 15 -2.04 12.66 5.98
CA ILE A 15 -0.80 11.86 5.95
C ILE A 15 0.20 12.44 6.95
N PRO A 16 0.78 11.62 7.85
CA PRO A 16 1.74 12.09 8.85
C PRO A 16 2.93 12.85 8.25
N LYS A 17 3.49 13.77 9.03
CA LYS A 17 4.68 14.53 8.61
C LYS A 17 5.85 13.57 8.35
N GLY A 18 6.53 13.76 7.23
CA GLY A 18 7.66 12.91 6.82
C GLY A 18 7.24 11.57 6.21
N TRP A 19 5.95 11.33 5.98
CA TRP A 19 5.45 10.15 5.27
C TRP A 19 5.10 10.45 3.82
N VAL A 20 5.20 9.43 2.99
CA VAL A 20 4.87 9.46 1.55
C VAL A 20 3.84 8.38 1.24
N VAL A 21 3.05 8.59 0.20
CA VAL A 21 2.12 7.57 -0.32
C VAL A 21 2.77 6.85 -1.50
N HIS A 22 2.83 5.53 -1.44
CA HIS A 22 3.48 4.68 -2.43
C HIS A 22 2.51 3.66 -3.04
N ASN A 23 2.74 3.33 -4.31
CA ASN A 23 2.03 2.28 -5.03
C ASN A 23 2.69 0.93 -4.72
N LEU A 24 1.95 0.01 -4.10
CA LEU A 24 2.49 -1.26 -3.60
C LEU A 24 2.91 -2.22 -4.72
N ASN A 25 2.35 -2.05 -5.93
CA ASN A 25 2.73 -2.80 -7.13
C ASN A 25 3.82 -2.12 -7.98
N GLY A 26 4.28 -0.92 -7.61
CA GLY A 26 5.26 -0.15 -8.38
C GLY A 26 4.70 0.59 -9.62
N ASP A 27 3.42 0.44 -9.94
CA ASP A 27 2.77 1.17 -11.04
C ASP A 27 2.24 2.52 -10.54
N PRO A 28 2.78 3.67 -11.01
CA PRO A 28 2.34 4.99 -10.59
C PRO A 28 0.93 5.36 -11.08
N GLY A 29 0.39 4.66 -12.09
CA GLY A 29 -0.96 4.87 -12.63
C GLY A 29 -2.06 4.17 -11.83
N ASP A 30 -1.74 3.09 -11.12
CA ASP A 30 -2.71 2.35 -10.31
C ASP A 30 -2.95 3.05 -8.96
N ILE A 31 -3.90 3.98 -8.96
CA ILE A 31 -4.32 4.76 -7.80
C ILE A 31 -5.45 4.12 -6.98
N ARG A 32 -5.78 2.84 -7.20
CA ARG A 32 -6.79 2.15 -6.39
C ARG A 32 -6.36 2.09 -4.93
N ILE A 33 -7.29 2.30 -4.00
CA ILE A 33 -6.97 2.46 -2.58
C ILE A 33 -6.22 1.25 -2.00
N GLU A 34 -6.57 0.04 -2.43
CA GLU A 34 -5.91 -1.22 -2.05
C GLU A 34 -4.46 -1.36 -2.56
N ASN A 35 -4.04 -0.50 -3.48
CA ASN A 35 -2.69 -0.42 -4.00
C ASN A 35 -1.87 0.72 -3.37
N LEU A 36 -2.47 1.55 -2.52
CA LEU A 36 -1.80 2.69 -1.92
C LEU A 36 -1.48 2.45 -0.45
N ALA A 37 -0.29 2.85 -0.02
CA ALA A 37 0.09 2.84 1.39
C ALA A 37 0.86 4.11 1.76
N ALA A 38 0.55 4.69 2.92
CA ALA A 38 1.40 5.69 3.55
C ALA A 38 2.56 4.98 4.28
N ILE A 39 3.79 5.39 4.00
CA ILE A 39 5.01 4.85 4.61
C ILE A 39 5.92 5.99 5.07
N PRO A 40 6.72 5.82 6.14
CA PRO A 40 7.72 6.80 6.51
C PRO A 40 8.75 6.94 5.39
N ARG A 41 9.16 8.18 5.10
CA ARG A 41 10.23 8.47 4.13
C ARG A 41 11.61 8.08 4.67
N ASN A 42 11.77 8.14 5.99
CA ASN A 42 12.99 7.73 6.68
C ASN A 42 13.00 6.20 6.84
N THR A 43 14.13 5.57 6.50
CA THR A 43 14.36 4.13 6.54
C THR A 43 14.90 3.63 7.88
N GLU A 44 15.12 4.51 8.87
CA GLU A 44 15.51 4.14 10.23
C GLU A 44 14.62 3.04 10.83
N ASN A 45 13.32 3.03 10.48
CA ASN A 45 12.42 1.94 10.81
C ASN A 45 11.94 1.20 9.55
N ILE A 46 12.85 0.43 8.94
CA ILE A 46 12.57 -0.36 7.74
C ILE A 46 11.36 -1.28 7.91
N SER A 47 11.11 -1.78 9.13
CA SER A 47 9.94 -2.62 9.42
C SER A 47 8.62 -1.92 9.12
N GLN A 48 8.51 -0.62 9.43
CA GLN A 48 7.31 0.17 9.11
C GLN A 48 7.17 0.39 7.60
N VAL A 49 8.28 0.60 6.89
CA VAL A 49 8.30 0.76 5.43
C VAL A 49 7.82 -0.51 4.74
N VAL A 50 8.25 -1.69 5.19
CA VAL A 50 7.94 -2.98 4.53
C VAL A 50 6.63 -3.62 4.98
N SER A 51 6.08 -3.22 6.12
CA SER A 51 4.84 -3.76 6.69
C SER A 51 3.67 -3.86 5.69
N PRO A 52 3.31 -2.79 4.94
CA PRO A 52 2.18 -2.86 4.01
C PRO A 52 2.42 -3.82 2.84
N TYR A 53 3.67 -3.99 2.39
CA TYR A 53 4.01 -4.97 1.35
C TYR A 53 3.83 -6.40 1.86
N ARG A 54 4.29 -6.69 3.08
CA ARG A 54 4.10 -8.01 3.72
C ARG A 54 2.62 -8.35 3.84
N ALA A 55 1.81 -7.37 4.27
CA ALA A 55 0.36 -7.54 4.37
C ALA A 55 -0.27 -7.83 3.00
N ARG A 56 0.11 -7.08 1.96
CA ARG A 56 -0.37 -7.29 0.58
C ARG A 56 0.03 -8.68 0.06
N ILE A 57 1.28 -9.08 0.20
CA ILE A 57 1.78 -10.40 -0.23
C ILE A 57 0.96 -11.50 0.42
N ARG A 58 0.80 -11.47 1.76
CA ARG A 58 -0.01 -12.46 2.49
C ARG A 58 -1.45 -12.53 1.97
N ASN A 59 -2.08 -11.38 1.71
CA ASN A 59 -3.44 -11.34 1.18
C ASN A 59 -3.54 -11.93 -0.24
N LEU A 60 -2.54 -11.69 -1.08
CA LEU A 60 -2.48 -12.27 -2.43
C LEU A 60 -2.27 -13.79 -2.37
N GLU A 61 -1.36 -14.27 -1.51
CA GLU A 61 -1.16 -15.70 -1.27
C GLU A 61 -2.45 -16.40 -0.80
N LEU A 62 -3.23 -15.75 0.07
CA LEU A 62 -4.51 -16.27 0.53
C LEU A 62 -5.58 -16.30 -0.58
N LYS A 63 -5.60 -15.30 -1.47
CA LYS A 63 -6.51 -15.29 -2.64
C LYS A 63 -6.18 -16.42 -3.61
N LEU A 64 -4.90 -16.59 -3.96
CA LEU A 64 -4.44 -17.68 -4.82
C LEU A 64 -4.80 -19.05 -4.27
N LYS A 65 -4.63 -19.27 -2.95
CA LYS A 65 -5.04 -20.52 -2.30
C LYS A 65 -6.54 -20.77 -2.40
N LYS A 66 -7.36 -19.73 -2.27
CA LYS A 66 -8.81 -19.86 -2.42
C LYS A 66 -9.17 -20.21 -3.86
N GLU A 67 -8.61 -19.50 -4.84
CA GLU A 67 -8.86 -19.76 -6.27
C GLU A 67 -8.48 -21.18 -6.68
N ASN A 68 -7.30 -21.67 -6.25
CA ASN A 68 -6.84 -23.02 -6.55
C ASN A 68 -7.67 -24.13 -5.89
N ASN A 69 -8.40 -23.84 -4.82
CA ASN A 69 -9.27 -24.83 -4.15
C ASN A 69 -10.67 -24.90 -4.77
N HIS A 70 -11.01 -24.03 -5.72
CA HIS A 70 -12.31 -23.97 -6.39
C HIS A 70 -12.22 -24.26 -7.90
N GLY A 71 -11.07 -24.74 -8.39
CA GLY A 71 -10.85 -25.21 -9.77
C GLY A 71 -10.51 -26.68 -9.80
#